data_AF-A4F7N2-F1
#
_entry.id   AF-A4F7N2-F1
#
_cell.length_a   1.000
_cell.length_b   1.000
_cell.length_c   1.000
_cell.angle_alpha   90.00
_cell.angle_beta   90.00
_cell.angle_gamma   90.00
#
_symmetry.space_group_name_H-M   'P 1'
#
loop_
_entity.id
_entity.type
_entity.pdbx_description
1 polymer ?
#
loop_
_entity_poly.entity_id
_entity_poly.type
_entity_poly.pdbx_seq_one_letter_code
_entity_poly.pdbx_strand_id
1 'polypeptide(L)'
;MNTTRTATAQEAGVADAARPDVDRRAVVRALSSEVSRVTGAGDGDADVQAARLADLAAHYGAHPFTPLEQTRARLGLDRAEFAHLLDLFGRIPDLGTAVEHGPAGKYWSNTIKPLDAAGALDAAVYRKPAFPYSVGLYPGPTCMFRCHFCVRVTGARYEAASVPAGNETLAAIIDEVPTDNPKAMYMSGGLEPLTNPGLGELVSHAAGRGFDLTVYTNAFALTEQTLNRQPGLWELGAIRTSLYGLNNDEYETTTGKRGAFERVKKNLQGFLRMRAERDAPIRLGFNHIILPGRADRLTDLVDFIAELNESSPQRPLDFVTVREDYSGRDDGRLSDSERNELREGLVRFVDYAAERTPGMHIDLGYALESLRRGVDAELLRIRPETMRPTAHPQVAVQIDLLGDVYLYREAGFPELEGATRYIAGRVTPSTSLREVVENFVLENEGVQPRPGDEYFLDGFDQSVTARLNQLERDIADGWEDHRGFLRGR
;
A
#
# COMPACT_ATOMS: atom_id res chain seq x y z
N MET A 1 47.92 1.57 8.10
CA MET A 1 47.82 1.00 6.76
C MET A 1 46.34 0.93 6.42
N ASN A 2 45.86 1.88 5.60
CA ASN A 2 44.48 1.98 5.15
C ASN A 2 44.23 0.89 4.11
N THR A 3 43.35 -0.06 4.41
CA THR A 3 42.76 -0.98 3.44
C THR A 3 41.48 -0.37 2.89
N THR A 4 41.64 0.42 1.83
CA THR A 4 40.55 0.83 0.96
C THR A 4 39.95 -0.43 0.32
N ARG A 5 38.76 -0.86 0.77
CA ARG A 5 37.92 -1.81 0.03
C ARG A 5 37.48 -1.11 -1.25
N THR A 6 38.17 -1.34 -2.34
CA THR A 6 37.63 -1.16 -3.69
C THR A 6 36.44 -2.11 -3.82
N ALA A 7 35.23 -1.57 -3.65
CA ALA A 7 34.04 -2.23 -4.15
C ALA A 7 34.22 -2.34 -5.67
N THR A 8 34.33 -3.57 -6.17
CA THR A 8 34.17 -3.88 -7.59
C THR A 8 32.82 -3.32 -8.03
N ALA A 9 32.82 -2.24 -8.82
CA ALA A 9 31.63 -1.77 -9.51
C ALA A 9 31.18 -2.92 -10.43
N GLN A 10 30.10 -3.59 -10.06
CA GLN A 10 29.47 -4.61 -10.90
C GLN A 10 29.08 -3.94 -12.22
N GLU A 11 29.47 -4.51 -13.37
CA GLU A 11 29.08 -3.96 -14.67
C GLU A 11 27.56 -3.89 -14.77
N ALA A 12 27.02 -2.72 -15.12
CA ALA A 12 25.58 -2.49 -15.20
C ALA A 12 24.94 -3.40 -16.26
N GLY A 13 23.94 -4.16 -15.86
CA GLY A 13 23.19 -5.06 -16.74
C GLY A 13 21.89 -4.45 -17.25
N VAL A 14 21.15 -5.21 -18.07
CA VAL A 14 19.83 -4.79 -18.58
C VAL A 14 18.84 -4.50 -17.44
N ALA A 15 18.87 -5.32 -16.39
CA ALA A 15 18.03 -5.17 -15.19
C ALA A 15 18.32 -3.89 -14.37
N ASP A 16 19.36 -3.13 -14.73
CA ASP A 16 19.70 -1.85 -14.09
C ASP A 16 19.20 -0.65 -14.89
N ALA A 17 18.54 -0.85 -16.05
CA ALA A 17 18.24 0.20 -17.02
C ALA A 17 17.40 1.37 -16.48
N ALA A 18 16.60 1.15 -15.42
CA ALA A 18 15.80 2.20 -14.80
C ALA A 18 16.40 2.80 -13.51
N ARG A 19 17.64 2.43 -13.15
CA ARG A 19 18.31 3.00 -11.99
C ARG A 19 18.80 4.43 -12.31
N PRO A 20 18.62 5.41 -11.41
CA PRO A 20 18.97 6.82 -11.67
C PRO A 20 20.45 7.05 -11.99
N ASP A 21 21.35 6.36 -11.29
CA ASP A 21 22.80 6.61 -11.34
C ASP A 21 23.58 5.57 -12.16
N VAL A 22 22.89 4.81 -13.02
CA VAL A 22 23.53 3.76 -13.83
C VAL A 22 24.29 4.34 -15.02
N ASP A 23 25.43 3.74 -15.41
CA ASP A 23 26.09 4.07 -16.67
C ASP A 23 25.21 3.66 -17.85
N ARG A 24 24.48 4.64 -18.39
CA ARG A 24 23.62 4.47 -19.56
C ARG A 24 24.34 3.84 -20.74
N ARG A 25 25.62 4.15 -20.98
CA ARG A 25 26.36 3.57 -22.11
C ARG A 25 26.61 2.08 -21.89
N ALA A 26 26.86 1.65 -20.66
CA ALA A 26 26.97 0.24 -20.32
C ALA A 26 25.64 -0.49 -20.53
N VAL A 27 24.53 0.10 -20.04
CA VAL A 27 23.18 -0.45 -20.25
C VAL A 27 22.84 -0.60 -21.73
N VAL A 28 23.09 0.41 -22.56
CA VAL A 28 22.81 0.35 -24.00
C VAL A 28 23.66 -0.71 -24.69
N ARG A 29 24.94 -0.88 -24.33
CA ARG A 29 25.77 -1.97 -24.89
C ARG A 29 25.24 -3.35 -24.51
N ALA A 30 24.86 -3.54 -23.24
CA ALA A 30 24.26 -4.79 -22.77
C ALA A 30 22.95 -5.08 -23.52
N LEU A 31 22.08 -4.07 -23.65
CA LEU A 31 20.83 -4.18 -24.38
C LEU A 31 21.03 -4.42 -25.87
N SER A 32 21.99 -3.77 -26.52
CA SER A 32 22.27 -3.97 -27.95
C SER A 32 22.64 -5.41 -28.24
N SER A 33 23.49 -6.00 -27.40
CA SER A 33 23.86 -7.42 -27.49
C SER A 33 22.63 -8.32 -27.39
N GLU A 34 21.71 -8.00 -26.48
CA GLU A 34 20.47 -8.75 -26.27
C GLU A 34 19.46 -8.55 -27.42
N VAL A 35 19.34 -7.33 -27.95
CA VAL A 35 18.50 -7.01 -29.11
C VAL A 35 18.99 -7.77 -30.34
N SER A 36 20.30 -7.75 -30.62
CA SER A 36 20.89 -8.53 -31.72
C SER A 36 20.61 -10.03 -31.56
N ARG A 37 20.71 -10.55 -30.33
CA ARG A 37 20.40 -11.95 -30.03
C ARG A 37 18.93 -12.30 -30.30
N VAL A 38 18.01 -11.42 -29.94
CA VAL A 38 16.55 -11.64 -30.02
C VAL A 38 16.00 -11.40 -31.43
N THR A 39 16.58 -10.47 -32.19
CA THR A 39 16.07 -10.03 -33.49
C THR A 39 16.88 -10.51 -34.69
N GLY A 40 18.16 -10.85 -34.50
CA GLY A 40 19.10 -11.09 -35.60
C GLY A 40 19.49 -9.81 -36.36
N ALA A 41 19.17 -8.62 -35.83
CA ALA A 41 19.53 -7.34 -36.44
C ALA A 41 21.05 -7.11 -36.43
N GLY A 42 21.54 -6.32 -37.37
CA GLY A 42 22.93 -5.86 -37.38
C GLY A 42 23.19 -4.80 -36.30
N ASP A 43 24.45 -4.70 -35.86
CA ASP A 43 24.86 -3.92 -34.68
C ASP A 43 24.32 -2.47 -34.64
N GLY A 44 24.24 -1.79 -35.79
CA GLY A 44 23.77 -0.39 -35.85
C GLY A 44 22.27 -0.20 -35.59
N ASP A 45 21.41 -1.14 -36.01
CA ASP A 45 19.97 -1.09 -35.73
C ASP A 45 19.67 -1.55 -34.29
N ALA A 46 20.42 -2.55 -33.81
CA ALA A 46 20.35 -3.02 -32.43
C ALA A 46 20.70 -1.92 -31.41
N ASP A 47 21.72 -1.10 -31.68
CA ASP A 47 22.10 0.03 -30.83
C ASP A 47 20.97 1.09 -30.70
N VAL A 48 20.29 1.39 -31.80
CA VAL A 48 19.18 2.37 -31.82
C VAL A 48 17.99 1.85 -31.01
N GLN A 49 17.61 0.59 -31.21
CA GLN A 49 16.52 -0.04 -30.44
C GLN A 49 16.91 -0.15 -28.95
N ALA A 50 18.14 -0.54 -28.64
CA ALA A 50 18.65 -0.64 -27.28
C ALA A 50 18.58 0.69 -26.53
N ALA A 51 18.94 1.81 -27.18
CA ALA A 51 18.81 3.14 -26.60
C ALA A 51 17.34 3.48 -26.28
N ARG A 52 16.42 3.18 -27.20
CA ARG A 52 14.98 3.43 -27.03
C ARG A 52 14.37 2.55 -25.93
N LEU A 53 14.78 1.27 -25.83
CA LEU A 53 14.35 0.36 -24.75
C LEU A 53 14.86 0.83 -23.39
N ALA A 54 16.10 1.29 -23.31
CA ALA A 54 16.65 1.88 -22.09
C ALA A 54 15.85 3.12 -21.67
N ASP A 55 15.48 4.00 -22.61
CA ASP A 55 14.62 5.15 -22.35
C ASP A 55 13.23 4.76 -21.86
N LEU A 56 12.65 3.72 -22.47
CA LEU A 56 11.34 3.22 -22.09
C LEU A 56 11.36 2.63 -20.67
N ALA A 57 12.36 1.81 -20.33
CA ALA A 57 12.54 1.24 -19.00
C ALA A 57 12.78 2.35 -17.95
N ALA A 58 13.66 3.30 -18.24
CA ALA A 58 13.92 4.43 -17.35
C ALA A 58 12.67 5.28 -17.12
N HIS A 59 11.88 5.53 -18.17
CA HIS A 59 10.64 6.29 -18.07
C HIS A 59 9.62 5.59 -17.17
N TYR A 60 9.29 4.33 -17.42
CA TYR A 60 8.28 3.62 -16.62
C TYR A 60 8.77 3.21 -15.22
N GLY A 61 10.08 3.12 -15.02
CA GLY A 61 10.69 2.95 -13.70
C GLY A 61 10.63 4.21 -12.84
N ALA A 62 10.51 5.41 -13.43
CA ALA A 62 10.39 6.68 -12.70
C ALA A 62 8.97 7.26 -12.69
N HIS A 63 8.21 7.06 -13.77
CA HIS A 63 6.90 7.66 -14.01
C HIS A 63 5.86 6.56 -14.33
N PRO A 64 5.37 5.84 -13.30
CA PRO A 64 4.43 4.75 -13.50
C PRO A 64 3.13 5.27 -14.09
N PHE A 65 2.43 4.42 -14.83
CA PHE A 65 1.09 4.71 -15.39
C PHE A 65 1.03 5.89 -16.36
N THR A 66 2.13 6.19 -17.05
CA THR A 66 2.05 7.08 -18.23
C THR A 66 1.32 6.35 -19.37
N PRO A 67 0.30 6.95 -20.01
CA PRO A 67 -0.35 6.38 -21.20
C PRO A 67 0.65 6.10 -22.34
N LEU A 68 0.45 5.00 -23.05
CA LEU A 68 1.34 4.54 -24.12
C LEU A 68 1.45 5.57 -25.26
N GLU A 69 0.34 6.19 -25.64
CA GLU A 69 0.31 7.21 -26.69
C GLU A 69 1.16 8.44 -26.31
N GLN A 70 1.18 8.82 -25.03
CA GLN A 70 2.00 9.92 -24.54
C GLN A 70 3.48 9.57 -24.61
N THR A 71 3.85 8.34 -24.21
CA THR A 71 5.23 7.86 -24.31
C THR A 71 5.69 7.78 -25.75
N ARG A 72 4.85 7.27 -26.68
CA ARG A 72 5.13 7.27 -28.13
C ARG A 72 5.47 8.66 -28.63
N ALA A 73 4.61 9.64 -28.34
CA ALA A 73 4.79 11.01 -28.79
C ALA A 73 6.08 11.62 -28.24
N ARG A 74 6.41 11.35 -26.97
CA ARG A 74 7.67 11.79 -26.33
C ARG A 74 8.91 11.20 -27.01
N LEU A 75 8.85 9.93 -27.43
CA LEU A 75 9.95 9.28 -28.15
C LEU A 75 10.02 9.67 -29.63
N GLY A 76 9.03 10.38 -30.16
CA GLY A 76 8.98 10.83 -31.55
C GLY A 76 8.83 9.69 -32.56
N LEU A 77 8.27 8.54 -32.13
CA LEU A 77 8.11 7.34 -32.96
C LEU A 77 6.74 7.32 -33.62
N ASP A 78 6.64 6.72 -34.82
CA ASP A 78 5.34 6.37 -35.35
C ASP A 78 4.69 5.20 -34.58
N ARG A 79 3.43 4.87 -34.90
CA ARG A 79 2.70 3.81 -34.20
C ARG A 79 3.29 2.42 -34.45
N ALA A 80 3.75 2.12 -35.65
CA ALA A 80 4.30 0.80 -35.99
C ALA A 80 5.67 0.60 -35.33
N GLU A 81 6.53 1.63 -35.36
CA GLU A 81 7.81 1.66 -34.68
C GLU A 81 7.66 1.48 -33.17
N PHE A 82 6.69 2.16 -32.55
CA PHE A 82 6.47 2.03 -31.11
C PHE A 82 5.87 0.68 -30.72
N ALA A 83 4.92 0.14 -31.50
CA ALA A 83 4.42 -1.21 -31.29
C ALA A 83 5.57 -2.24 -31.33
N HIS A 84 6.44 -2.13 -32.33
CA HIS A 84 7.62 -2.98 -32.43
C HIS A 84 8.55 -2.86 -31.20
N LEU A 85 8.76 -1.63 -30.70
CA LEU A 85 9.54 -1.39 -29.50
C LEU A 85 8.91 -2.05 -28.26
N LEU A 86 7.58 -1.98 -28.09
CA LEU A 86 6.85 -2.61 -26.99
C LEU A 86 6.92 -4.14 -27.07
N ASP A 87 6.80 -4.71 -28.27
CA ASP A 87 6.96 -6.15 -28.48
C ASP A 87 8.37 -6.62 -28.12
N LEU A 88 9.39 -5.86 -28.53
CA LEU A 88 10.78 -6.17 -28.20
C LEU A 88 11.03 -6.05 -26.69
N PHE A 89 10.43 -5.04 -26.03
CA PHE A 89 10.47 -4.90 -24.58
C PHE A 89 9.95 -6.17 -23.88
N GLY A 90 8.78 -6.66 -24.29
CA GLY A 90 8.18 -7.88 -23.72
C GLY A 90 8.98 -9.16 -23.96
N ARG A 91 9.87 -9.18 -24.95
CA ARG A 91 10.75 -10.33 -25.26
C ARG A 91 12.05 -10.34 -24.45
N ILE A 92 12.34 -9.28 -23.69
CA ILE A 92 13.53 -9.15 -22.86
C ILE A 92 13.07 -8.99 -21.39
N PRO A 93 12.91 -10.10 -20.63
CA PRO A 93 12.34 -10.06 -19.28
C PRO A 93 13.07 -9.13 -18.31
N ASP A 94 14.39 -8.97 -18.48
CA ASP A 94 15.21 -8.08 -17.66
C ASP A 94 14.78 -6.60 -17.73
N LEU A 95 14.10 -6.17 -18.80
CA LEU A 95 13.54 -4.82 -18.88
C LEU A 95 12.34 -4.63 -17.94
N GLY A 96 11.51 -5.66 -17.75
CA GLY A 96 10.46 -5.64 -16.73
C GLY A 96 11.05 -5.55 -15.33
N THR A 97 12.06 -6.37 -15.05
CA THR A 97 12.85 -6.33 -13.81
C THR A 97 13.49 -4.95 -13.61
N ALA A 98 13.99 -4.30 -14.66
CA ALA A 98 14.54 -2.96 -14.57
C ALA A 98 13.49 -1.94 -14.11
N VAL A 99 12.28 -1.97 -14.66
CA VAL A 99 11.18 -1.07 -14.23
C VAL A 99 10.82 -1.30 -12.76
N GLU A 100 10.80 -2.55 -12.30
CA GLU A 100 10.52 -2.91 -10.89
C GLU A 100 11.63 -2.51 -9.93
N HIS A 101 12.88 -2.50 -10.39
CA HIS A 101 14.01 -1.98 -9.62
C HIS A 101 14.15 -0.46 -9.71
N GLY A 102 13.39 0.18 -10.61
CA GLY A 102 13.32 1.62 -10.75
C GLY A 102 12.78 2.31 -9.49
N PRO A 103 12.91 3.63 -9.40
CA PRO A 103 12.43 4.44 -8.26
C PRO A 103 10.97 4.16 -7.89
N ALA A 104 10.08 4.14 -8.87
CA ALA A 104 8.65 3.90 -8.72
C ALA A 104 8.28 2.41 -8.70
N GLY A 105 9.28 1.52 -8.61
CA GLY A 105 9.12 0.07 -8.65
C GLY A 105 8.09 -0.49 -7.67
N LYS A 106 7.97 0.12 -6.47
CA LYS A 106 6.99 -0.30 -5.45
C LYS A 106 5.55 -0.24 -5.92
N TYR A 107 5.17 0.69 -6.82
CA TYR A 107 3.82 0.69 -7.39
C TYR A 107 3.56 -0.60 -8.16
N TRP A 108 4.55 -1.06 -8.93
CA TRP A 108 4.48 -2.28 -9.72
C TRP A 108 4.51 -3.53 -8.84
N SER A 109 5.53 -3.68 -8.00
CA SER A 109 5.79 -4.91 -7.25
C SER A 109 4.81 -5.15 -6.11
N ASN A 110 4.45 -4.11 -5.35
CA ASN A 110 3.61 -4.28 -4.15
C ASN A 110 2.11 -4.27 -4.48
N THR A 111 1.70 -3.63 -5.57
CA THR A 111 0.29 -3.29 -5.80
C THR A 111 -0.21 -3.79 -7.15
N ILE A 112 0.40 -3.37 -8.26
CA ILE A 112 -0.20 -3.65 -9.58
C ILE A 112 -0.01 -5.11 -10.00
N LYS A 113 1.19 -5.68 -9.85
CA LYS A 113 1.46 -7.06 -10.30
C LYS A 113 0.56 -8.11 -9.64
N PRO A 114 0.34 -8.10 -8.31
CA PRO A 114 -0.58 -9.05 -7.69
C PRO A 114 -2.01 -8.92 -8.23
N LEU A 115 -2.47 -7.68 -8.46
CA LEU A 115 -3.82 -7.42 -9.00
C LEU A 115 -3.97 -7.83 -10.46
N ASP A 116 -2.93 -7.60 -11.29
CA ASP A 116 -2.87 -8.06 -12.68
C ASP A 116 -2.88 -9.60 -12.73
N ALA A 117 -2.06 -10.27 -11.90
CA ALA A 117 -1.99 -11.73 -11.85
C ALA A 117 -3.31 -12.39 -11.42
N ALA A 118 -4.06 -11.74 -10.54
CA ALA A 118 -5.39 -12.18 -10.11
C ALA A 118 -6.51 -11.84 -11.12
N GLY A 119 -6.21 -11.08 -12.18
CA GLY A 119 -7.21 -10.62 -13.15
C GLY A 119 -8.17 -9.54 -12.61
N ALA A 120 -7.91 -8.98 -11.43
CA ALA A 120 -8.77 -7.99 -10.78
C ALA A 120 -8.84 -6.67 -11.57
N LEU A 121 -7.70 -6.24 -12.14
CA LEU A 121 -7.65 -5.04 -12.98
C LEU A 121 -8.42 -5.23 -14.29
N ASP A 122 -8.29 -6.40 -14.93
CA ASP A 122 -9.06 -6.70 -16.15
C ASP A 122 -10.56 -6.80 -15.85
N ALA A 123 -10.94 -7.39 -14.72
CA ALA A 123 -12.33 -7.43 -14.29
C ALA A 123 -12.91 -6.01 -14.11
N ALA A 124 -12.14 -5.10 -13.52
CA ALA A 124 -12.53 -3.69 -13.37
C ALA A 124 -12.66 -2.97 -14.72
N VAL A 125 -11.63 -3.06 -15.58
CA VAL A 125 -11.61 -2.42 -16.92
C VAL A 125 -12.78 -2.89 -17.79
N TYR A 126 -13.06 -4.20 -17.79
CA TYR A 126 -14.12 -4.79 -18.61
C TYR A 126 -15.49 -4.83 -17.94
N ARG A 127 -15.65 -4.23 -16.77
CA ARG A 127 -16.87 -4.29 -15.95
C ARG A 127 -17.39 -5.72 -15.77
N LYS A 128 -16.48 -6.68 -15.60
CA LYS A 128 -16.83 -8.06 -15.29
C LYS A 128 -16.98 -8.20 -13.78
N PRO A 129 -18.06 -8.82 -13.29
CA PRO A 129 -18.15 -9.13 -11.88
C PRO A 129 -17.06 -10.11 -11.48
N ALA A 130 -16.42 -9.84 -10.35
CA ALA A 130 -15.41 -10.69 -9.73
C ALA A 130 -15.49 -10.49 -8.21
N PHE A 131 -15.17 -11.53 -7.46
CA PHE A 131 -15.04 -11.39 -6.01
C PHE A 131 -13.87 -10.43 -5.70
N PRO A 132 -13.99 -9.51 -4.73
CA PRO A 132 -12.94 -8.55 -4.44
C PRO A 132 -11.61 -9.23 -4.13
N TYR A 133 -10.51 -8.79 -4.77
CA TYR A 133 -9.18 -9.31 -4.47
C TYR A 133 -8.74 -9.03 -3.02
N SER A 134 -9.20 -7.90 -2.45
CA SER A 134 -8.96 -7.53 -1.06
C SER A 134 -10.24 -7.09 -0.35
N VAL A 135 -10.45 -7.60 0.87
CA VAL A 135 -11.59 -7.30 1.72
C VAL A 135 -11.11 -6.74 3.05
N GLY A 136 -11.43 -5.47 3.32
CA GLY A 136 -11.18 -4.83 4.61
C GLY A 136 -12.36 -5.02 5.56
N LEU A 137 -12.16 -5.64 6.71
CA LEU A 137 -13.19 -5.81 7.74
C LEU A 137 -13.01 -4.74 8.82
N TYR A 138 -14.05 -3.96 9.10
CA TYR A 138 -14.02 -2.85 10.06
C TYR A 138 -14.87 -3.15 11.31
N PRO A 139 -14.39 -4.03 12.21
CA PRO A 139 -15.19 -4.59 13.30
C PRO A 139 -15.33 -3.67 14.52
N GLY A 140 -14.58 -2.57 14.60
CA GLY A 140 -14.51 -1.75 15.79
C GLY A 140 -15.85 -1.04 16.09
N PRO A 141 -16.48 -1.23 17.27
CA PRO A 141 -17.69 -0.50 17.64
C PRO A 141 -17.45 0.92 18.15
N THR A 142 -16.25 1.21 18.68
CA THR A 142 -15.90 2.49 19.29
C THR A 142 -14.41 2.80 19.10
N CYS A 143 -13.99 4.04 19.36
CA CYS A 143 -12.56 4.36 19.53
C CYS A 143 -12.40 5.35 20.69
N MET A 144 -11.35 5.14 21.48
CA MET A 144 -11.02 5.94 22.66
C MET A 144 -10.24 7.22 22.35
N PHE A 145 -9.69 7.33 21.14
CA PHE A 145 -8.96 8.51 20.68
C PHE A 145 -9.85 9.43 19.87
N ARG A 146 -9.45 10.70 19.81
CA ARG A 146 -10.05 11.78 19.02
C ARG A 146 -8.93 12.46 18.25
N CYS A 147 -8.31 11.71 17.34
CA CYS A 147 -7.12 12.22 16.68
C CYS A 147 -7.46 13.45 15.82
N HIS A 148 -6.64 14.50 15.84
CA HIS A 148 -6.97 15.75 15.14
C HIS A 148 -7.09 15.58 13.62
N PHE A 149 -6.37 14.61 13.04
CA PHE A 149 -6.42 14.28 11.61
C PHE A 149 -7.47 13.21 11.30
N CYS A 150 -8.08 12.61 12.33
CA CYS A 150 -9.13 11.64 12.10
C CYS A 150 -10.35 12.37 11.56
N VAL A 151 -10.89 11.86 10.45
CA VAL A 151 -12.19 12.24 9.86
C VAL A 151 -13.33 12.42 10.86
N ARG A 152 -13.21 11.76 12.02
CA ARG A 152 -14.12 11.87 13.13
C ARG A 152 -13.93 13.19 13.86
N VAL A 153 -14.60 14.22 13.38
CA VAL A 153 -15.00 15.34 14.23
C VAL A 153 -16.14 14.84 15.13
N THR A 154 -15.77 14.23 16.26
CA THR A 154 -16.60 13.91 17.44
C THR A 154 -17.46 12.62 17.43
N GLY A 155 -17.15 11.68 18.34
CA GLY A 155 -18.19 10.87 19.00
C GLY A 155 -18.75 9.63 18.30
N ALA A 156 -18.62 9.50 16.97
CA ALA A 156 -19.18 8.36 16.22
C ALA A 156 -18.89 6.98 16.85
N ARG A 157 -19.92 6.15 16.92
CA ARG A 157 -19.87 4.81 17.52
C ARG A 157 -21.03 3.99 16.97
N TYR A 158 -20.82 2.68 16.91
CA TYR A 158 -21.93 1.76 16.72
C TYR A 158 -22.61 1.49 18.06
N GLU A 159 -23.91 1.23 18.02
CA GLU A 159 -24.66 0.80 19.19
C GLU A 159 -24.15 -0.57 19.67
N ALA A 160 -24.01 -0.73 20.99
CA ALA A 160 -23.48 -1.98 21.56
C ALA A 160 -24.34 -3.20 21.18
N ALA A 161 -25.64 -3.01 20.99
CA ALA A 161 -26.57 -4.04 20.55
C ALA A 161 -26.34 -4.51 19.11
N SER A 162 -25.66 -3.71 18.28
CA SER A 162 -25.34 -4.09 16.89
C SER A 162 -24.13 -5.03 16.79
N VAL A 163 -23.30 -5.11 17.83
CA VAL A 163 -22.04 -5.88 17.79
C VAL A 163 -22.26 -7.38 17.52
N PRO A 164 -23.20 -8.10 18.18
CA PRO A 164 -23.39 -9.53 17.90
C PRO A 164 -23.78 -9.81 16.45
N ALA A 165 -24.81 -9.12 15.93
CA ALA A 165 -25.26 -9.28 14.55
C ALA A 165 -24.19 -8.82 13.54
N GLY A 166 -23.44 -7.77 13.87
CA GLY A 166 -22.29 -7.33 13.07
C GLY A 166 -21.20 -8.40 12.99
N ASN A 167 -20.85 -9.03 14.12
CA ASN A 167 -19.87 -10.12 14.13
C ASN A 167 -20.37 -11.34 13.35
N GLU A 168 -21.65 -11.70 13.43
CA GLU A 168 -22.25 -12.75 12.60
C GLU A 168 -22.13 -12.42 11.11
N THR A 169 -22.40 -11.17 10.73
CA THR A 169 -22.25 -10.68 9.34
C THR A 169 -20.81 -10.76 8.87
N LEU A 170 -19.84 -10.31 9.69
CA LEU A 170 -18.42 -10.38 9.36
C LEU A 170 -17.92 -11.83 9.27
N ALA A 171 -18.44 -12.75 10.10
CA ALA A 171 -18.13 -14.17 10.00
C ALA A 171 -18.67 -14.80 8.70
N ALA A 172 -19.89 -14.44 8.29
CA ALA A 172 -20.46 -14.86 7.02
C ALA A 172 -19.65 -14.33 5.82
N ILE A 173 -19.19 -13.08 5.89
CA ILE A 173 -18.31 -12.50 4.87
C ILE A 173 -16.99 -13.28 4.81
N ILE A 174 -16.38 -13.57 5.98
CA ILE A 174 -15.20 -14.41 6.05
C ILE A 174 -15.49 -15.68 5.25
N ASP A 175 -16.58 -16.42 5.53
CA ASP A 175 -16.99 -17.66 4.86
C ASP A 175 -17.11 -17.57 3.33
N GLU A 176 -17.43 -16.40 2.78
CA GLU A 176 -17.50 -16.17 1.34
C GLU A 176 -16.13 -15.96 0.67
N VAL A 177 -15.14 -15.43 1.40
CA VAL A 177 -13.84 -15.08 0.81
C VAL A 177 -13.12 -16.34 0.29
N PRO A 178 -12.66 -16.33 -0.98
CA PRO A 178 -11.81 -17.39 -1.55
C PRO A 178 -10.49 -17.57 -0.79
N THR A 179 -10.06 -18.82 -0.62
CA THR A 179 -8.89 -19.19 0.22
C THR A 179 -7.59 -19.34 -0.55
N ASP A 180 -7.56 -19.03 -1.86
CA ASP A 180 -6.38 -19.09 -2.72
C ASP A 180 -5.35 -18.00 -2.36
N ASN A 181 -5.81 -16.87 -1.81
CA ASN A 181 -4.97 -15.81 -1.28
C ASN A 181 -5.13 -15.69 0.25
N PRO A 182 -4.20 -16.23 1.06
CA PRO A 182 -4.22 -16.10 2.52
C PRO A 182 -4.23 -14.65 3.03
N LYS A 183 -3.84 -13.69 2.18
CA LYS A 183 -3.76 -12.25 2.48
C LYS A 183 -4.94 -11.44 1.91
N ALA A 184 -5.99 -12.10 1.44
CA ALA A 184 -7.16 -11.42 0.87
C ALA A 184 -7.88 -10.52 1.89
N MET A 185 -7.73 -10.76 3.19
CA MET A 185 -8.42 -10.01 4.24
C MET A 185 -7.47 -9.30 5.22
N TYR A 186 -7.94 -8.17 5.73
CA TYR A 186 -7.33 -7.48 6.87
C TYR A 186 -8.42 -6.88 7.76
N MET A 187 -8.08 -6.61 9.02
CA MET A 187 -8.97 -5.97 9.98
C MET A 187 -8.42 -4.59 10.32
N SER A 188 -9.26 -3.56 10.23
CA SER A 188 -8.84 -2.16 10.42
C SER A 188 -10.06 -1.29 10.77
N GLY A 189 -9.91 0.04 10.68
CA GLY A 189 -10.88 0.95 10.08
C GLY A 189 -12.21 1.14 10.78
N GLY A 190 -12.93 2.18 10.35
CA GLY A 190 -14.17 2.66 10.93
C GLY A 190 -13.97 3.27 12.32
N LEU A 191 -13.51 2.46 13.27
CA LEU A 191 -13.21 2.81 14.66
C LEU A 191 -11.98 1.97 15.13
N GLU A 192 -11.90 1.54 16.39
CA GLU A 192 -10.76 0.75 16.90
C GLU A 192 -11.14 -0.73 17.03
N PRO A 193 -10.52 -1.64 16.23
CA PRO A 193 -10.83 -3.07 16.25
C PRO A 193 -10.74 -3.71 17.63
N LEU A 194 -9.73 -3.37 18.44
CA LEU A 194 -9.56 -3.96 19.78
C LEU A 194 -10.67 -3.57 20.78
N THR A 195 -11.60 -2.70 20.40
CA THR A 195 -12.81 -2.43 21.21
C THR A 195 -13.94 -3.43 20.95
N ASN A 196 -13.83 -4.28 19.92
CA ASN A 196 -14.79 -5.35 19.69
C ASN A 196 -14.49 -6.55 20.62
N PRO A 197 -15.44 -6.98 21.47
CA PRO A 197 -15.23 -8.10 22.40
C PRO A 197 -15.14 -9.47 21.70
N GLY A 198 -15.62 -9.59 20.46
CA GLY A 198 -15.58 -10.81 19.64
C GLY A 198 -14.50 -10.80 18.55
N LEU A 199 -13.54 -9.85 18.59
CA LEU A 199 -12.49 -9.77 17.58
C LEU A 199 -11.66 -11.07 17.52
N GLY A 200 -11.30 -11.63 18.67
CA GLY A 200 -10.56 -12.88 18.76
C GLY A 200 -11.29 -14.05 18.09
N GLU A 201 -12.61 -14.13 18.23
CA GLU A 201 -13.42 -15.19 17.59
C GLU A 201 -13.43 -15.05 16.06
N LEU A 202 -13.56 -13.82 15.54
CA LEU A 202 -13.46 -13.54 14.11
C LEU A 202 -12.07 -13.90 13.56
N VAL A 203 -11.01 -13.62 14.32
CA VAL A 203 -9.65 -13.98 13.94
C VAL A 203 -9.49 -15.50 13.89
N SER A 204 -9.91 -16.22 14.93
CA SER A 204 -9.86 -17.69 14.95
C SER A 204 -10.65 -18.31 13.81
N HIS A 205 -11.82 -17.75 13.50
CA HIS A 205 -12.65 -18.20 12.39
C HIS A 205 -11.93 -18.04 11.04
N ALA A 206 -11.33 -16.87 10.78
CA ALA A 206 -10.56 -16.64 9.57
C ALA A 206 -9.29 -17.51 9.49
N ALA A 207 -8.55 -17.64 10.58
CA ALA A 207 -7.36 -18.49 10.66
C ALA A 207 -7.70 -19.97 10.40
N GLY A 208 -8.83 -20.46 10.92
CA GLY A 208 -9.34 -21.81 10.66
C GLY A 208 -9.67 -22.07 9.18
N ARG A 209 -9.90 -21.02 8.39
CA ARG A 209 -10.07 -21.09 6.92
C ARG A 209 -8.78 -20.83 6.14
N GLY A 210 -7.65 -20.68 6.83
CA GLY A 210 -6.32 -20.52 6.23
C GLY A 210 -5.90 -19.08 5.94
N PHE A 211 -6.64 -18.08 6.44
CA PHE A 211 -6.27 -16.68 6.27
C PHE A 211 -5.22 -16.23 7.28
N ASP A 212 -4.33 -15.36 6.80
CA ASP A 212 -3.20 -14.83 7.54
C ASP A 212 -3.41 -13.32 7.77
N LEU A 213 -4.34 -13.01 8.67
CA LEU A 213 -4.89 -11.67 8.88
C LEU A 213 -3.89 -10.70 9.52
N THR A 214 -3.97 -9.44 9.12
CA THR A 214 -3.33 -8.32 9.83
C THR A 214 -4.39 -7.42 10.46
N VAL A 215 -4.21 -7.08 11.75
CA VAL A 215 -5.02 -6.06 12.44
C VAL A 215 -4.28 -4.74 12.49
N TYR A 216 -4.94 -3.65 12.09
CA TYR A 216 -4.49 -2.27 12.31
C TYR A 216 -5.15 -1.73 13.56
N THR A 217 -4.35 -1.26 14.52
CA THR A 217 -4.84 -0.85 15.84
C THR A 217 -4.01 0.31 16.40
N ASN A 218 -4.56 1.06 17.33
CA ASN A 218 -3.81 2.01 18.13
C ASN A 218 -3.13 1.38 19.37
N ALA A 219 -3.31 0.08 19.59
CA ALA A 219 -2.76 -0.71 20.70
C ALA A 219 -3.09 -0.24 22.13
N PHE A 220 -3.95 0.77 22.31
CA PHE A 220 -4.35 1.25 23.64
C PHE A 220 -5.11 0.19 24.45
N ALA A 221 -5.86 -0.65 23.74
CA ALA A 221 -6.60 -1.79 24.29
C ALA A 221 -5.86 -3.13 24.17
N LEU A 222 -4.60 -3.15 23.68
CA LEU A 222 -3.76 -4.37 23.58
C LEU A 222 -3.17 -4.77 24.93
N THR A 223 -4.01 -4.90 25.94
CA THR A 223 -3.57 -5.26 27.30
C THR A 223 -3.41 -6.77 27.43
N GLU A 224 -2.62 -7.23 28.41
CA GLU A 224 -2.52 -8.66 28.74
C GLU A 224 -3.89 -9.27 29.05
N GLN A 225 -4.78 -8.50 29.69
CA GLN A 225 -6.15 -8.93 29.95
C GLN A 225 -6.96 -9.13 28.66
N THR A 226 -6.79 -8.26 27.67
CA THR A 226 -7.43 -8.40 26.35
C THR A 226 -6.91 -9.66 25.66
N LEU A 227 -5.59 -9.85 25.63
CA LEU A 227 -4.94 -11.01 25.02
C LEU A 227 -5.36 -12.34 25.69
N ASN A 228 -5.57 -12.34 27.00
CA ASN A 228 -6.05 -13.52 27.73
C ASN A 228 -7.55 -13.79 27.52
N ARG A 229 -8.37 -12.74 27.36
CA ARG A 229 -9.82 -12.87 27.10
C ARG A 229 -10.14 -13.22 25.65
N GLN A 230 -9.26 -12.86 24.72
CA GLN A 230 -9.44 -13.07 23.29
C GLN A 230 -8.22 -13.82 22.73
N PRO A 231 -8.05 -15.12 23.07
CA PRO A 231 -6.85 -15.88 22.68
C PRO A 231 -6.68 -16.00 21.17
N GLY A 232 -7.75 -15.92 20.38
CA GLY A 232 -7.67 -15.91 18.91
C GLY A 232 -6.81 -14.78 18.33
N LEU A 233 -6.56 -13.69 19.08
CA LEU A 233 -5.62 -12.65 18.64
C LEU A 233 -4.19 -13.16 18.41
N TRP A 234 -3.80 -14.29 19.00
CA TRP A 234 -2.48 -14.90 18.78
C TRP A 234 -2.37 -15.62 17.42
N GLU A 235 -3.49 -15.85 16.73
CA GLU A 235 -3.56 -16.48 15.41
C GLU A 235 -3.48 -15.47 14.26
N LEU A 236 -3.38 -14.17 14.57
CA LEU A 236 -3.08 -13.14 13.58
C LEU A 236 -1.69 -13.37 12.96
N GLY A 237 -1.57 -13.02 11.69
CA GLY A 237 -0.29 -12.88 11.00
C GLY A 237 0.54 -11.72 11.48
N ALA A 238 -0.13 -10.60 11.75
CA ALA A 238 0.52 -9.38 12.21
C ALA A 238 -0.43 -8.45 12.96
N ILE A 239 0.14 -7.70 13.90
CA ILE A 239 -0.42 -6.48 14.47
C ILE A 239 0.38 -5.31 13.91
N ARG A 240 -0.29 -4.35 13.28
CA ARG A 240 0.32 -3.08 12.87
C ARG A 240 -0.24 -1.96 13.73
N THR A 241 0.60 -1.44 14.62
CA THR A 241 0.21 -0.38 15.56
C THR A 241 0.43 0.98 14.95
N SER A 242 -0.61 1.81 14.87
CA SER A 242 -0.49 3.22 14.52
C SER A 242 0.09 3.99 15.70
N LEU A 243 1.30 4.56 15.53
CA LEU A 243 1.93 5.41 16.52
C LEU A 243 1.64 6.88 16.23
N TYR A 244 1.12 7.58 17.24
CA TYR A 244 0.65 8.96 17.14
C TYR A 244 1.57 9.98 17.83
N GLY A 245 2.84 9.63 18.01
CA GLY A 245 3.84 10.42 18.72
C GLY A 245 4.84 9.53 19.45
N LEU A 246 5.94 10.11 19.90
CA LEU A 246 7.04 9.42 20.59
C LEU A 246 7.19 9.82 22.06
N ASN A 247 6.30 10.66 22.57
CA ASN A 247 6.22 11.06 23.98
C ASN A 247 4.78 11.43 24.35
N ASN A 248 4.52 11.65 25.65
CA ASN A 248 3.18 11.95 26.14
C ASN A 248 2.58 13.22 25.54
N ASP A 249 3.37 14.28 25.35
CA ASP A 249 2.88 15.57 24.87
C ASP A 249 2.44 15.48 23.41
N GLU A 250 3.26 14.86 22.55
CA GLU A 250 2.93 14.60 21.15
C GLU A 250 1.69 13.71 21.02
N TYR A 251 1.63 12.64 21.81
CA TYR A 251 0.52 11.70 21.76
C TYR A 251 -0.78 12.32 22.26
N GLU A 252 -0.75 13.12 23.33
CA GLU A 252 -1.93 13.82 23.83
C GLU A 252 -2.40 14.89 22.85
N THR A 253 -1.48 15.66 22.28
CA THR A 253 -1.77 16.63 21.20
C THR A 253 -2.43 15.94 20.02
N THR A 254 -1.91 14.77 19.65
CA THR A 254 -2.38 14.04 18.49
C THR A 254 -3.73 13.39 18.73
N THR A 255 -3.88 12.64 19.82
CA THR A 255 -5.01 11.74 20.10
C THR A 255 -6.11 12.35 20.97
N GLY A 256 -5.84 13.49 21.63
CA GLY A 256 -6.69 14.09 22.64
C GLY A 256 -6.77 13.28 23.95
N LYS A 257 -5.89 12.29 24.17
CA LYS A 257 -5.95 11.37 25.31
C LYS A 257 -4.70 11.42 26.18
N ARG A 258 -4.81 12.12 27.31
CA ARG A 258 -3.75 12.19 28.34
C ARG A 258 -3.29 10.82 28.83
N GLY A 259 -1.97 10.64 28.92
CA GLY A 259 -1.33 9.41 29.40
C GLY A 259 -1.48 8.20 28.47
N ALA A 260 -1.95 8.40 27.24
CA ALA A 260 -2.12 7.31 26.27
C ALA A 260 -0.78 6.70 25.82
N PHE A 261 0.26 7.51 25.66
CA PHE A 261 1.57 7.04 25.23
C PHE A 261 2.15 6.00 26.20
N GLU A 262 2.24 6.31 27.49
CA GLU A 262 2.75 5.35 28.50
C GLU A 262 1.98 4.05 28.52
N ARG A 263 0.65 4.13 28.37
CA ARG A 263 -0.19 2.94 28.32
C ARG A 263 0.08 2.11 27.07
N VAL A 264 0.15 2.73 25.90
CA VAL A 264 0.47 2.06 24.63
C VAL A 264 1.86 1.43 24.70
N LYS A 265 2.88 2.17 25.17
CA LYS A 265 4.23 1.67 25.39
C LYS A 265 4.23 0.43 26.29
N LYS A 266 3.57 0.50 27.45
CA LYS A 266 3.46 -0.65 28.38
C LYS A 266 2.75 -1.85 27.75
N ASN A 267 1.68 -1.62 26.99
CA ASN A 267 0.95 -2.68 26.30
C ASN A 267 1.84 -3.37 25.25
N LEU A 268 2.60 -2.61 24.48
CA LEU A 268 3.53 -3.14 23.47
C LEU A 268 4.66 -3.96 24.12
N GLN A 269 5.24 -3.48 25.22
CA GLN A 269 6.22 -4.24 26.00
C GLN A 269 5.62 -5.55 26.56
N GLY A 270 4.38 -5.48 27.08
CA GLY A 270 3.65 -6.66 27.56
C GLY A 270 3.40 -7.68 26.45
N PHE A 271 2.96 -7.22 25.28
CA PHE A 271 2.75 -8.07 24.11
C PHE A 271 4.05 -8.73 23.64
N LEU A 272 5.14 -7.97 23.50
CA LEU A 272 6.45 -8.49 23.07
C LEU A 272 6.96 -9.59 23.99
N ARG A 273 6.81 -9.41 25.31
CA ARG A 273 7.16 -10.41 26.32
C ARG A 273 6.29 -11.65 26.20
N MET A 274 4.96 -11.49 26.21
CA MET A 274 4.00 -12.60 26.10
C MET A 274 4.16 -13.40 24.79
N ARG A 275 4.49 -12.71 23.69
CA ARG A 275 4.77 -13.31 22.39
C ARG A 275 5.99 -14.22 22.44
N ALA A 276 7.08 -13.77 23.06
CA ALA A 276 8.29 -14.57 23.21
C ALA A 276 8.08 -15.77 24.14
N GLU A 277 7.38 -15.59 25.26
CA GLU A 277 7.03 -16.68 26.19
C GLU A 277 6.21 -17.79 25.51
N ARG A 278 5.40 -17.43 24.51
CA ARG A 278 4.53 -18.36 23.75
C ARG A 278 5.18 -18.95 22.51
N ASP A 279 6.35 -18.43 22.12
CA ASP A 279 6.93 -18.65 20.79
C ASP A 279 5.90 -18.38 19.65
N ALA A 280 5.09 -17.33 19.81
CA ALA A 280 3.99 -17.06 18.89
C ALA A 280 4.52 -16.44 17.58
N PRO A 281 4.07 -16.94 16.39
CA PRO A 281 4.60 -16.52 15.10
C PRO A 281 4.14 -15.12 14.67
N ILE A 282 3.08 -14.60 15.29
CA ILE A 282 2.49 -13.27 15.06
C ILE A 282 3.56 -12.17 15.02
N ARG A 283 3.54 -11.37 13.96
CA ARG A 283 4.45 -10.23 13.81
C ARG A 283 3.89 -8.98 14.49
N LEU A 284 4.77 -8.13 14.98
CA LEU A 284 4.42 -6.80 15.49
C LEU A 284 5.15 -5.77 14.64
N GLY A 285 4.45 -4.76 14.19
CA GLY A 285 5.07 -3.62 13.54
C GLY A 285 4.34 -2.33 13.79
N PHE A 286 4.96 -1.23 13.36
CA PHE A 286 4.41 0.11 13.49
C PHE A 286 4.01 0.70 12.16
N ASN A 287 2.99 1.54 12.18
CA ASN A 287 2.74 2.53 11.14
C ASN A 287 3.04 3.92 11.69
N HIS A 288 3.95 4.63 11.03
CA HIS A 288 4.36 5.99 11.39
C HIS A 288 4.16 6.93 10.22
N ILE A 289 3.61 8.11 10.49
CA ILE A 289 3.40 9.17 9.50
C ILE A 289 4.45 10.25 9.76
N ILE A 290 5.26 10.56 8.75
CA ILE A 290 6.19 11.69 8.79
C ILE A 290 5.42 12.95 8.43
N LEU A 291 5.44 13.92 9.34
CA LEU A 291 4.91 15.26 9.12
C LEU A 291 5.96 16.19 8.50
N PRO A 292 5.54 17.28 7.81
CA PRO A 292 6.46 18.27 7.28
C PRO A 292 7.47 18.80 8.31
N GLY A 293 8.74 18.91 7.91
CA GLY A 293 9.81 19.44 8.76
C GLY A 293 10.20 18.56 9.95
N ARG A 294 9.76 17.28 9.98
CA ARG A 294 9.97 16.36 11.12
C ARG A 294 10.73 15.09 10.75
N ALA A 295 11.58 15.15 9.72
CA ALA A 295 12.37 13.99 9.30
C ALA A 295 13.39 13.54 10.36
N ASP A 296 13.80 14.43 11.27
CA ASP A 296 14.61 14.14 12.46
C ASP A 296 13.94 13.11 13.39
N ARG A 297 12.60 13.12 13.46
CA ARG A 297 11.84 12.19 14.32
C ARG A 297 11.99 10.73 13.92
N LEU A 298 12.45 10.45 12.71
CA LEU A 298 12.69 9.08 12.27
C LEU A 298 13.80 8.39 13.07
N THR A 299 14.85 9.11 13.47
CA THR A 299 15.89 8.52 14.34
C THR A 299 15.38 8.35 15.77
N ASP A 300 14.57 9.29 16.27
CA ASP A 300 13.91 9.16 17.57
C ASP A 300 12.98 7.92 17.60
N LEU A 301 12.32 7.61 16.47
CA LEU A 301 11.50 6.41 16.32
C LEU A 301 12.35 5.14 16.42
N VAL A 302 13.55 5.11 15.83
CA VAL A 302 14.48 3.97 15.95
C VAL A 302 14.90 3.79 17.41
N ASP A 303 15.23 4.87 18.11
CA ASP A 303 15.61 4.80 19.53
C ASP A 303 14.47 4.30 20.40
N PHE A 304 13.24 4.77 20.16
CA PHE A 304 12.05 4.26 20.84
C PHE A 304 11.82 2.76 20.58
N ILE A 305 12.01 2.29 19.35
CA ILE A 305 11.89 0.86 19.01
C ILE A 305 12.98 0.05 19.70
N ALA A 306 14.22 0.55 19.71
CA ALA A 306 15.33 -0.10 20.40
C ALA A 306 15.05 -0.24 21.90
N GLU A 307 14.51 0.81 22.54
CA GLU A 307 14.07 0.78 23.95
C GLU A 307 12.96 -0.26 24.16
N LEU A 308 11.94 -0.29 23.30
CA LEU A 308 10.87 -1.28 23.40
C LEU A 308 11.39 -2.72 23.29
N ASN A 309 12.36 -2.95 22.41
CA ASN A 309 12.96 -4.27 22.17
C ASN A 309 13.72 -4.80 23.39
N GLU A 310 14.14 -3.96 24.33
CA GLU A 310 14.77 -4.40 25.60
C GLU A 310 13.84 -5.32 26.42
N SER A 311 12.52 -5.18 26.24
CA SER A 311 11.53 -6.06 26.90
C SER A 311 11.48 -7.48 26.34
N SER A 312 11.99 -7.70 25.12
CA SER A 312 11.98 -9.00 24.44
C SER A 312 13.10 -9.10 23.40
N PRO A 313 14.39 -9.14 23.80
CA PRO A 313 15.52 -9.10 22.86
C PRO A 313 15.55 -10.25 21.87
N GLN A 314 14.99 -11.41 22.24
CA GLN A 314 14.93 -12.61 21.40
C GLN A 314 13.83 -12.54 20.34
N ARG A 315 12.83 -11.67 20.54
CA ARG A 315 11.70 -11.49 19.62
C ARG A 315 11.33 -10.01 19.51
N PRO A 316 12.24 -9.18 18.93
CA PRO A 316 12.04 -7.75 18.78
C PRO A 316 10.91 -7.43 17.79
N LEU A 317 10.56 -6.16 17.68
CA LEU A 317 9.64 -5.65 16.67
C LEU A 317 10.10 -6.02 15.25
N ASP A 318 9.16 -6.45 14.41
CA ASP A 318 9.46 -7.05 13.10
C ASP A 318 9.55 -6.01 11.98
N PHE A 319 8.67 -5.01 11.97
CA PHE A 319 8.61 -4.06 10.85
C PHE A 319 8.09 -2.66 11.21
N VAL A 320 8.47 -1.67 10.40
CA VAL A 320 7.92 -0.31 10.44
C VAL A 320 7.48 0.08 9.03
N THR A 321 6.22 0.46 8.88
CA THR A 321 5.72 1.14 7.69
C THR A 321 5.76 2.65 7.92
N VAL A 322 6.40 3.37 7.01
CA VAL A 322 6.51 4.83 7.08
C VAL A 322 5.75 5.44 5.92
N ARG A 323 4.86 6.39 6.21
CA ARG A 323 4.04 7.11 5.22
C ARG A 323 4.24 8.60 5.39
N GLU A 324 3.92 9.37 4.36
CA GLU A 324 3.93 10.82 4.40
C GLU A 324 2.49 11.33 4.44
N ASP A 325 2.26 12.42 5.19
CA ASP A 325 1.00 13.16 5.16
C ASP A 325 1.29 14.65 5.03
N TYR A 326 1.06 15.18 3.82
CA TYR A 326 1.19 16.59 3.48
C TYR A 326 -0.15 17.23 3.15
N SER A 327 -1.26 16.58 3.51
CA SER A 327 -2.61 17.05 3.21
C SER A 327 -2.93 18.42 3.84
N GLY A 328 -2.24 18.80 4.91
CA GLY A 328 -2.39 20.10 5.58
C GLY A 328 -1.73 21.31 4.88
N ARG A 329 -1.22 21.17 3.64
CA ARG A 329 -0.61 22.28 2.86
C ARG A 329 -1.46 22.61 1.63
N ASP A 330 -1.52 23.89 1.27
CA ASP A 330 -2.36 24.42 0.18
C ASP A 330 -2.11 23.75 -1.19
N ASP A 331 -0.85 23.40 -1.49
CA ASP A 331 -0.47 22.65 -2.69
C ASP A 331 -0.11 21.18 -2.39
N GLY A 332 -0.08 20.81 -1.10
CA GLY A 332 0.33 19.50 -0.63
C GLY A 332 1.82 19.19 -0.81
N ARG A 333 2.68 20.20 -1.03
CA ARG A 333 4.09 20.02 -1.36
C ARG A 333 5.02 20.54 -0.25
N LEU A 334 6.20 19.94 -0.20
CA LEU A 334 7.31 20.44 0.62
C LEU A 334 8.10 21.49 -0.18
N SER A 335 8.69 22.47 0.51
CA SER A 335 9.68 23.33 -0.12
C SER A 335 10.92 22.52 -0.50
N ASP A 336 11.70 22.99 -1.49
CA ASP A 336 12.92 22.28 -1.93
C ASP A 336 13.90 21.99 -0.77
N SER A 337 14.00 22.91 0.21
CA SER A 337 14.82 22.72 1.41
C SER A 337 14.30 21.57 2.26
N GLU A 338 13.02 21.61 2.64
CA GLU A 338 12.40 20.56 3.46
C GLU A 338 12.39 19.21 2.75
N ARG A 339 12.28 19.20 1.43
CA ARG A 339 12.31 17.98 0.61
C ARG A 339 13.71 17.36 0.60
N ASN A 340 14.76 18.19 0.52
CA ASN A 340 16.13 17.74 0.69
C ASN A 340 16.40 17.22 2.10
N GLU A 341 15.92 17.92 3.13
CA GLU A 341 16.01 17.47 4.52
C GLU A 341 15.32 16.12 4.76
N LEU A 342 14.14 15.93 4.16
CA LEU A 342 13.43 14.66 4.18
C LEU A 342 14.23 13.56 3.51
N ARG A 343 14.77 13.80 2.31
CA ARG A 343 15.60 12.83 1.58
C ARG A 343 16.77 12.37 2.43
N GLU A 344 17.54 13.31 2.96
CA GLU A 344 18.69 13.00 3.82
C GLU A 344 18.25 12.30 5.11
N GLY A 345 17.13 12.72 5.70
CA GLY A 345 16.52 12.08 6.87
C GLY A 345 16.14 10.63 6.62
N LEU A 346 15.57 10.29 5.47
CA LEU A 346 15.21 8.92 5.07
C LEU A 346 16.44 8.02 4.90
N VAL A 347 17.53 8.56 4.30
CA VAL A 347 18.80 7.83 4.19
C VAL A 347 19.36 7.55 5.58
N ARG A 348 19.51 8.59 6.41
CA ARG A 348 19.99 8.46 7.79
C ARG A 348 19.13 7.50 8.61
N PHE A 349 17.81 7.54 8.46
CA PHE A 349 16.88 6.66 9.17
C PHE A 349 17.17 5.19 8.87
N VAL A 350 17.31 4.82 7.59
CA VAL A 350 17.55 3.42 7.23
C VAL A 350 18.93 2.96 7.70
N ASP A 351 19.96 3.78 7.56
CA ASP A 351 21.31 3.45 8.00
C ASP A 351 21.35 3.29 9.53
N TYR A 352 20.77 4.23 10.27
CA TYR A 352 20.71 4.20 11.73
C TYR A 352 19.90 3.00 12.25
N ALA A 353 18.78 2.67 11.60
CA ALA A 353 17.98 1.51 11.94
C ALA A 353 18.71 0.18 11.69
N ALA A 354 19.52 0.09 10.62
CA ALA A 354 20.32 -1.10 10.33
C ALA A 354 21.38 -1.36 11.42
N GLU A 355 21.92 -0.30 12.01
CA GLU A 355 22.88 -0.37 13.12
C GLU A 355 22.19 -0.67 14.47
N ARG A 356 21.11 0.05 14.78
CA ARG A 356 20.50 0.05 16.11
C ARG A 356 19.47 -1.05 16.32
N THR A 357 18.77 -1.45 15.26
CA THR A 357 17.70 -2.46 15.28
C THR A 357 17.87 -3.47 14.14
N PRO A 358 18.99 -4.24 14.13
CA PRO A 358 19.28 -5.15 13.04
C PRO A 358 18.17 -6.21 12.90
N GLY A 359 17.65 -6.36 11.68
CA GLY A 359 16.56 -7.30 11.37
C GLY A 359 15.16 -6.68 11.33
N MET A 360 14.99 -5.42 11.76
CA MET A 360 13.73 -4.69 11.55
C MET A 360 13.54 -4.38 10.07
N HIS A 361 12.39 -4.78 9.51
CA HIS A 361 12.04 -4.47 8.13
C HIS A 361 11.43 -3.06 8.03
N ILE A 362 11.96 -2.22 7.14
CA ILE A 362 11.45 -0.88 6.90
C ILE A 362 10.72 -0.85 5.55
N ASP A 363 9.45 -0.48 5.58
CA ASP A 363 8.65 -0.26 4.38
C ASP A 363 8.25 1.23 4.25
N LEU A 364 9.01 1.96 3.45
CA LEU A 364 8.68 3.32 3.05
C LEU A 364 7.53 3.36 2.02
N GLY A 365 6.64 4.33 2.13
CA GLY A 365 5.62 4.60 1.11
C GLY A 365 6.22 4.86 -0.27
N TYR A 366 5.40 4.80 -1.32
CA TYR A 366 5.89 4.82 -2.71
C TYR A 366 6.80 6.01 -3.02
N ALA A 367 6.37 7.24 -2.70
CA ALA A 367 7.14 8.45 -2.97
C ALA A 367 8.37 8.58 -2.07
N LEU A 368 8.25 8.20 -0.79
CA LEU A 368 9.37 8.18 0.16
C LEU A 368 10.49 7.22 -0.29
N GLU A 369 10.15 6.05 -0.83
CA GLU A 369 11.13 5.12 -1.38
C GLU A 369 11.88 5.73 -2.58
N SER A 370 11.16 6.32 -3.53
CA SER A 370 11.75 7.01 -4.68
C SER A 370 12.67 8.15 -4.22
N LEU A 371 12.21 8.97 -3.27
CA LEU A 371 12.97 10.10 -2.73
C LEU A 371 14.26 9.63 -2.06
N ARG A 372 14.20 8.57 -1.23
CA ARG A 372 15.39 7.96 -0.61
C ARG A 372 16.41 7.51 -1.66
N ARG A 373 15.95 7.01 -2.81
CA ARG A 373 16.79 6.58 -3.95
C ARG A 373 17.30 7.75 -4.80
N GLY A 374 17.09 8.99 -4.38
CA GLY A 374 17.57 10.18 -5.08
C GLY A 374 16.67 10.67 -6.20
N VAL A 375 15.47 10.10 -6.36
CA VAL A 375 14.51 10.56 -7.38
C VAL A 375 13.41 11.36 -6.74
N ASP A 376 13.28 12.58 -7.22
CA ASP A 376 12.21 13.46 -6.82
C ASP A 376 10.86 12.89 -7.27
N ALA A 377 10.04 12.47 -6.30
CA ALA A 377 8.75 11.84 -6.56
C ALA A 377 7.71 12.36 -5.57
N GLU A 378 6.46 12.36 -6.02
CA GLU A 378 5.29 12.68 -5.21
C GLU A 378 4.34 11.48 -5.24
N LEU A 379 3.52 11.33 -4.20
CA LEU A 379 2.43 10.36 -4.25
C LEU A 379 1.49 10.72 -5.40
N LEU A 380 1.02 9.68 -6.10
CA LEU A 380 -0.04 9.86 -7.10
C LEU A 380 -1.27 10.44 -6.42
N ARG A 381 -1.80 11.52 -7.01
CA ARG A 381 -3.01 12.20 -6.55
C ARG A 381 -4.04 12.28 -7.67
N ILE A 382 -5.03 11.42 -7.57
CA ILE A 382 -6.27 11.48 -8.32
C ILE A 382 -7.01 12.75 -7.91
N ARG A 383 -7.55 13.42 -8.91
CA ARG A 383 -8.39 14.61 -8.74
C ARG A 383 -9.85 14.19 -8.98
N PRO A 384 -10.84 14.97 -8.55
CA PRO A 384 -12.25 14.68 -8.83
C PRO A 384 -12.51 14.32 -10.29
N GLU A 385 -11.84 14.97 -11.24
CA GLU A 385 -12.02 14.77 -12.68
C GLU A 385 -11.41 13.46 -13.21
N THR A 386 -10.49 12.87 -12.44
CA THR A 386 -9.82 11.60 -12.77
C THR A 386 -10.22 10.46 -11.82
N MET A 387 -11.13 10.71 -10.88
CA MET A 387 -11.82 9.65 -10.14
C MET A 387 -12.77 8.91 -11.10
N ARG A 388 -12.86 7.59 -10.93
CA ARG A 388 -13.67 6.75 -11.83
C ARG A 388 -15.05 6.56 -11.23
N PRO A 389 -16.15 6.86 -11.95
CA PRO A 389 -17.49 6.66 -11.41
C PRO A 389 -17.78 5.23 -10.97
N THR A 390 -17.18 4.25 -11.64
CA THR A 390 -17.39 2.84 -11.32
C THR A 390 -16.63 2.37 -10.07
N ALA A 391 -15.72 3.17 -9.52
CA ALA A 391 -14.73 2.71 -8.54
C ALA A 391 -14.12 1.34 -8.94
N HIS A 392 -13.60 0.54 -8.00
CA HIS A 392 -12.99 -0.77 -8.28
C HIS A 392 -13.37 -1.85 -7.26
N PRO A 393 -14.66 -2.20 -7.11
CA PRO A 393 -15.07 -3.22 -6.12
C PRO A 393 -14.49 -4.61 -6.41
N GLN A 394 -14.14 -4.92 -7.66
CA GLN A 394 -13.40 -6.15 -8.01
C GLN A 394 -11.98 -6.19 -7.41
N VAL A 395 -11.40 -5.02 -7.14
CA VAL A 395 -10.05 -4.91 -6.57
C VAL A 395 -10.12 -4.91 -5.05
N ALA A 396 -10.89 -3.99 -4.47
CA ALA A 396 -10.99 -3.91 -3.02
C ALA A 396 -12.32 -3.30 -2.57
N VAL A 397 -12.81 -3.79 -1.43
CA VAL A 397 -13.97 -3.25 -0.71
C VAL A 397 -13.71 -3.23 0.80
N GLN A 398 -14.48 -2.43 1.52
CA GLN A 398 -14.39 -2.32 2.98
C GLN A 398 -15.77 -2.52 3.57
N ILE A 399 -15.88 -3.32 4.63
CA ILE A 399 -17.16 -3.65 5.25
C ILE A 399 -17.15 -3.25 6.70
N ASP A 400 -18.12 -2.43 7.09
CA ASP A 400 -18.30 -2.02 8.47
C ASP A 400 -19.11 -3.02 9.31
N LEU A 401 -19.26 -2.70 10.59
CA LEU A 401 -19.99 -3.53 11.54
C LEU A 401 -21.49 -3.69 11.20
N LEU A 402 -22.06 -2.82 10.37
CA LEU A 402 -23.45 -2.91 9.92
C LEU A 402 -23.59 -3.71 8.61
N GLY A 403 -22.47 -4.14 8.02
CA GLY A 403 -22.43 -4.84 6.75
C GLY A 403 -22.41 -3.92 5.53
N ASP A 404 -22.25 -2.60 5.70
CA ASP A 404 -22.16 -1.67 4.56
C ASP A 404 -20.87 -1.90 3.80
N VAL A 405 -20.98 -2.10 2.48
CA VAL A 405 -19.86 -2.37 1.58
C VAL A 405 -19.44 -1.07 0.91
N TYR A 406 -18.32 -0.51 1.36
CA TYR A 406 -17.74 0.73 0.83
C TYR A 406 -16.76 0.43 -0.31
N LEU A 407 -16.77 1.32 -1.31
CA LEU A 407 -15.95 1.24 -2.51
C LEU A 407 -14.51 1.77 -2.33
N TYR A 408 -14.27 2.59 -1.30
CA TYR A 408 -12.98 3.20 -1.02
C TYR A 408 -12.63 3.15 0.47
N ARG A 409 -11.35 3.01 0.78
CA ARG A 409 -10.88 2.64 2.12
C ARG A 409 -11.19 3.67 3.19
N GLU A 410 -11.06 4.94 2.85
CA GLU A 410 -11.35 6.05 3.77
C GLU A 410 -12.84 6.44 3.76
N ALA A 411 -13.69 5.78 2.96
CA ALA A 411 -15.14 5.95 3.03
C ALA A 411 -15.78 5.09 4.15
N GLY A 412 -15.16 3.99 4.57
CA GLY A 412 -15.72 3.06 5.56
C GLY A 412 -15.75 3.58 7.01
N PHE A 413 -15.93 4.88 7.22
CA PHE A 413 -16.05 5.50 8.54
C PHE A 413 -17.50 5.88 8.82
N PRO A 414 -18.06 5.47 9.98
CA PRO A 414 -19.43 5.83 10.32
C PRO A 414 -19.57 7.35 10.45
N GLU A 415 -20.70 7.86 9.99
CA GLU A 415 -21.08 9.28 10.04
C GLU A 415 -20.15 10.22 9.26
N LEU A 416 -19.23 9.70 8.43
CA LEU A 416 -18.39 10.53 7.59
C LEU A 416 -19.23 11.18 6.48
N GLU A 417 -19.19 12.51 6.42
CA GLU A 417 -19.92 13.28 5.42
C GLU A 417 -19.53 12.83 4.01
N GLY A 418 -20.52 12.57 3.16
CA GLY A 418 -20.33 12.15 1.77
C GLY A 418 -20.01 10.66 1.57
N ALA A 419 -19.52 9.95 2.60
CA ALA A 419 -19.11 8.55 2.49
C ALA A 419 -20.23 7.60 2.06
N THR A 420 -21.49 7.90 2.44
CA THR A 420 -22.66 7.08 2.06
C THR A 420 -22.88 7.00 0.55
N ARG A 421 -22.33 7.94 -0.23
CA ARG A 421 -22.35 7.90 -1.70
C ARG A 421 -21.51 6.76 -2.28
N TYR A 422 -20.54 6.28 -1.50
CA TYR A 422 -19.60 5.23 -1.88
C TYR A 422 -19.95 3.89 -1.24
N ILE A 423 -21.18 3.71 -0.74
CA ILE A 423 -21.71 2.41 -0.33
C ILE A 423 -22.28 1.71 -1.58
N ALA A 424 -21.70 0.56 -1.93
CA ALA A 424 -22.15 -0.29 -3.03
C ALA A 424 -23.45 -1.05 -2.70
N GLY A 425 -23.64 -1.38 -1.42
CA GLY A 425 -24.79 -2.10 -0.88
C GLY A 425 -24.48 -2.59 0.53
N ARG A 426 -25.33 -3.48 1.06
CA ARG A 426 -25.20 -4.01 2.41
C ARG A 426 -25.31 -5.53 2.42
N VAL A 427 -24.37 -6.19 3.07
CA VAL A 427 -24.43 -7.63 3.36
C VAL A 427 -25.50 -7.86 4.42
N THR A 428 -26.39 -8.82 4.18
CA THR A 428 -27.47 -9.20 5.08
C THR A 428 -27.57 -10.73 5.14
N PRO A 429 -28.37 -11.33 6.04
CA PRO A 429 -28.59 -12.78 6.04
C PRO A 429 -29.13 -13.34 4.72
N SER A 430 -29.70 -12.50 3.84
CA SER A 430 -30.24 -12.87 2.53
C SER A 430 -29.48 -12.25 1.36
N THR A 431 -28.38 -11.54 1.60
CA THR A 431 -27.62 -10.87 0.55
C THR A 431 -26.14 -10.98 0.85
N SER A 432 -25.44 -11.73 0.01
CA SER A 432 -24.02 -12.06 0.16
C SER A 432 -23.12 -10.92 -0.31
N LEU A 433 -21.85 -10.90 0.11
CA LEU A 433 -20.87 -9.92 -0.40
C LEU A 433 -20.71 -10.03 -1.92
N ARG A 434 -20.67 -11.26 -2.44
CA ARG A 434 -20.64 -11.51 -3.88
C ARG A 434 -21.82 -10.83 -4.58
N GLU A 435 -23.04 -11.01 -4.08
CA GLU A 435 -24.24 -10.42 -4.69
C GLU A 435 -24.19 -8.88 -4.66
N VAL A 436 -23.75 -8.27 -3.55
CA VAL A 436 -23.57 -6.81 -3.47
C VAL A 436 -22.62 -6.30 -4.55
N VAL A 437 -21.46 -6.96 -4.71
CA VAL A 437 -20.46 -6.56 -5.72
C VAL A 437 -20.96 -6.81 -7.14
N GLU A 438 -21.59 -7.96 -7.39
CA GLU A 438 -22.16 -8.31 -8.70
C GLU A 438 -23.23 -7.29 -9.13
N ASN A 439 -24.16 -6.96 -8.24
CA ASN A 439 -25.22 -5.98 -8.51
C ASN A 439 -24.63 -4.58 -8.77
N PHE A 440 -23.64 -4.14 -7.98
CA PHE A 440 -23.00 -2.86 -8.22
C PHE A 440 -22.30 -2.79 -9.59
N VAL A 441 -21.57 -3.84 -9.97
CA VAL A 441 -20.83 -3.86 -11.25
C VAL A 441 -21.78 -3.88 -12.46
N LEU A 442 -22.85 -4.68 -12.39
CA LEU A 442 -23.79 -4.91 -13.49
C LEU A 442 -24.87 -3.83 -13.63
N GLU A 443 -25.40 -3.34 -12.51
CA GLU A 443 -26.63 -2.54 -12.49
C GLU A 443 -26.39 -1.06 -12.20
N ASN A 444 -25.24 -0.69 -11.61
CA ASN A 444 -25.00 0.70 -11.20
C ASN A 444 -24.48 1.58 -12.34
N GLU A 445 -25.03 2.80 -12.44
CA GLU A 445 -24.59 3.84 -13.37
C GLU A 445 -23.25 4.50 -12.97
N GLY A 446 -22.73 4.17 -11.79
CA GLY A 446 -21.53 4.74 -11.18
C GLY A 446 -21.83 5.93 -10.27
N VAL A 447 -20.90 6.22 -9.37
CA VAL A 447 -20.92 7.37 -8.46
C VAL A 447 -20.21 8.54 -9.12
N GLN A 448 -20.94 9.56 -9.56
CA GLN A 448 -20.30 10.77 -10.11
C GLN A 448 -19.47 11.46 -9.01
N PRO A 449 -18.13 11.61 -9.18
CA PRO A 449 -17.28 12.25 -8.18
C PRO A 449 -17.62 13.73 -7.98
N ARG A 450 -17.41 14.22 -6.76
CA ARG A 450 -17.53 15.63 -6.38
C ARG A 450 -16.20 16.14 -5.83
N PRO A 451 -15.93 17.46 -5.90
CA PRO A 451 -14.80 18.05 -5.21
C PRO A 451 -14.78 17.65 -3.73
N GLY A 452 -13.63 17.17 -3.25
CA GLY A 452 -13.45 16.64 -1.90
C GLY A 452 -13.59 15.12 -1.79
N ASP A 453 -14.17 14.43 -2.78
CA ASP A 453 -14.29 12.97 -2.76
C ASP A 453 -12.93 12.25 -2.91
N GLU A 454 -11.92 12.92 -3.47
CA GLU A 454 -10.55 12.40 -3.58
C GLU A 454 -9.96 12.05 -2.20
N TYR A 455 -10.53 12.63 -1.15
CA TYR A 455 -10.23 12.33 0.25
C TYR A 455 -10.52 10.87 0.62
N PHE A 456 -11.50 10.22 -0.02
CA PHE A 456 -11.84 8.84 0.30
C PHE A 456 -10.80 7.82 -0.19
N LEU A 457 -9.88 8.23 -1.06
CA LEU A 457 -8.88 7.38 -1.68
C LEU A 457 -7.58 7.41 -0.86
N ASP A 458 -7.27 6.28 -0.21
CA ASP A 458 -5.94 6.09 0.39
C ASP A 458 -4.87 5.89 -0.69
N GLY A 459 -3.59 5.81 -0.30
CA GLY A 459 -2.49 5.62 -1.26
C GLY A 459 -2.62 4.35 -2.14
N PHE A 460 -3.34 3.31 -1.70
CA PHE A 460 -3.65 2.14 -2.52
C PHE A 460 -4.72 2.48 -3.56
N ASP A 461 -5.84 3.09 -3.15
CA ASP A 461 -6.93 3.48 -4.04
C ASP A 461 -6.49 4.50 -5.10
N GLN A 462 -5.61 5.44 -4.73
CA GLN A 462 -4.95 6.38 -5.63
C GLN A 462 -4.16 5.65 -6.72
N SER A 463 -3.35 4.65 -6.32
CA SER A 463 -2.49 3.88 -7.22
C SER A 463 -3.30 3.01 -8.19
N VAL A 464 -4.30 2.30 -7.67
CA VAL A 464 -5.19 1.43 -8.46
C VAL A 464 -5.99 2.27 -9.45
N THR A 465 -6.52 3.40 -9.02
CA THR A 465 -7.25 4.32 -9.91
C THR A 465 -6.36 4.88 -11.01
N ALA A 466 -5.14 5.31 -10.69
CA ALA A 466 -4.20 5.82 -11.68
C ALA A 466 -3.86 4.75 -12.72
N ARG A 467 -3.64 3.49 -12.29
CA ARG A 467 -3.41 2.38 -13.21
C ARG A 467 -4.61 2.09 -14.10
N LEU A 468 -5.82 2.03 -13.53
CA LEU A 468 -7.03 1.74 -14.31
C LEU A 468 -7.33 2.84 -15.34
N ASN A 469 -7.17 4.11 -14.96
CA ASN A 469 -7.26 5.23 -15.89
C ASN A 469 -6.27 5.10 -17.06
N GLN A 470 -5.03 4.68 -16.76
CA GLN A 470 -4.03 4.47 -17.79
C GLN A 470 -4.38 3.29 -18.71
N LEU A 471 -4.88 2.18 -18.18
CA LEU A 471 -5.31 1.03 -18.99
C LEU A 471 -6.49 1.37 -19.91
N GLU A 472 -7.51 2.06 -19.38
CA GLU A 472 -8.67 2.51 -20.16
C GLU A 472 -8.25 3.52 -21.23
N ARG A 473 -7.30 4.41 -20.91
CA ARG A 473 -6.75 5.36 -21.88
C ARG A 473 -5.99 4.66 -23.00
N ASP A 474 -5.16 3.68 -22.67
CA ASP A 474 -4.44 2.88 -23.65
C ASP A 474 -5.41 2.16 -24.61
N ILE A 475 -6.50 1.59 -24.10
CA ILE A 475 -7.56 0.98 -24.93
C ILE A 475 -8.17 2.04 -25.85
N ALA A 476 -8.57 3.19 -25.32
CA ALA A 476 -9.19 4.27 -26.09
C ALA A 476 -8.27 4.82 -27.19
N ASP A 477 -6.96 4.84 -26.95
CA ASP A 477 -5.95 5.28 -27.92
C ASP A 477 -5.57 4.18 -28.94
N GLY A 478 -6.13 2.97 -28.82
CA GLY A 478 -5.91 1.84 -29.73
C GLY A 478 -4.68 0.98 -29.40
N TRP A 479 -4.21 1.01 -28.15
CA TRP A 479 -3.11 0.21 -27.63
C TRP A 479 -3.57 -1.03 -26.86
N GLU A 480 -4.79 -1.50 -27.12
CA GLU A 480 -5.39 -2.62 -26.39
C GLU A 480 -4.44 -3.82 -26.31
N ASP A 481 -3.90 -4.32 -27.43
CA ASP A 481 -2.99 -5.48 -27.45
C ASP A 481 -1.67 -5.29 -26.67
N HIS A 482 -1.32 -4.05 -26.32
CA HIS A 482 -0.12 -3.70 -25.57
C HIS A 482 -0.42 -3.16 -24.16
N ARG A 483 -1.70 -3.09 -23.76
CA ARG A 483 -2.13 -2.61 -22.44
C ARG A 483 -1.57 -3.56 -21.37
N GLY A 484 -0.60 -3.09 -20.61
CA GLY A 484 0.17 -3.96 -19.72
C GLY A 484 1.31 -4.68 -20.42
N PHE A 485 2.08 -4.00 -21.27
CA PHE A 485 3.38 -4.49 -21.76
C PHE A 485 4.39 -4.83 -20.63
N LEU A 486 4.10 -4.44 -19.38
CA LEU A 486 4.81 -4.83 -18.15
C LEU A 486 4.22 -6.08 -17.47
N ARG A 487 3.11 -6.62 -17.97
CA ARG A 487 2.63 -7.96 -17.66
C ARG A 487 3.58 -8.90 -18.41
N GLY A 488 4.41 -9.65 -17.67
CA GLY A 488 5.25 -10.68 -18.31
C GLY A 488 4.38 -11.56 -19.20
N ARG A 489 4.75 -11.72 -20.48
CA ARG A 489 4.02 -12.58 -21.41
C ARG A 489 4.29 -14.05 -21.14
#